data_AF-A0A150U1W5-F1
#
_entry.id   AF-A0A150U1W5-F1
#
_cell.length_a   1.000
_cell.length_b   1.000
_cell.length_c   1.000
_cell.angle_alpha   90.00
_cell.angle_beta   90.00
_cell.angle_gamma   90.00
#
_symmetry.space_group_name_H-M   'P 1'
#
loop_
_entity.id
_entity.type
_entity.pdbx_description
1 polymer ?
#
loop_
_entity_poly.entity_id
_entity_poly.type
_entity_poly.pdbx_seq_one_letter_code
_entity_poly.pdbx_strand_id
1 'polypeptide(L)'
;MQHRTKHEPSSALLEVSLDPGEALLAEAGAMVARSPSLRTVVRLNAGRGAGLFGRLKALVVALLRKLAGGETFFVNHIEAPEGGWVWLAPPLSGRVKHVPLRGETMLFSAGAYLASAGDIDVKVRWGGLRAVLAREGVFFIEASGVGDLWITSYGAIEELPCDGSLIVDGGHLVGFDASLALKIRSPGGGLMGLMVSGEGVVCEFTGRGRVLIQSRSAGALVGWLAPLLPP
;
A
#
# COMPACT_ATOMS: atom_id res chain seq x y z
N MET A 1 -9.14 18.36 -9.21
CA MET A 1 -9.17 16.95 -9.65
C MET A 1 -10.55 16.30 -9.55
N GLN A 2 -11.08 15.76 -10.65
CA GLN A 2 -12.31 14.93 -10.64
C GLN A 2 -11.95 13.45 -10.73
N HIS A 3 -12.68 12.58 -10.03
CA HIS A 3 -12.44 11.14 -10.07
C HIS A 3 -13.73 10.32 -9.99
N ARG A 4 -13.67 9.08 -10.48
CA ARG A 4 -14.76 8.11 -10.40
C ARG A 4 -14.22 6.69 -10.34
N THR A 5 -14.74 5.88 -9.42
CA THR A 5 -14.48 4.43 -9.41
C THR A 5 -15.60 3.68 -10.13
N LYS A 6 -15.24 2.74 -11.02
CA LYS A 6 -16.15 1.83 -11.73
C LYS A 6 -15.90 0.38 -11.29
N HIS A 7 -16.86 -0.50 -11.57
CA HIS A 7 -16.72 -1.97 -11.44
C HIS A 7 -16.42 -2.48 -10.00
N GLU A 8 -16.81 -1.72 -8.98
CA GLU A 8 -16.82 -2.17 -7.59
C GLU A 8 -17.89 -3.26 -7.34
N PRO A 9 -17.71 -4.11 -6.32
CA PRO A 9 -16.61 -4.10 -5.33
C PRO A 9 -15.41 -5.00 -5.67
N SER A 10 -15.44 -5.76 -6.77
CA SER A 10 -14.44 -6.81 -7.02
C SER A 10 -13.41 -6.51 -8.10
N SER A 11 -13.69 -5.56 -9.00
CA SER A 11 -12.86 -5.31 -10.18
C SER A 11 -12.67 -3.81 -10.40
N ALA A 12 -12.39 -3.07 -9.32
CA ALA A 12 -12.38 -1.62 -9.33
C ALA A 12 -11.45 -1.01 -10.40
N LEU A 13 -11.97 -0.01 -11.12
CA LEU A 13 -11.23 0.81 -12.07
C LEU A 13 -11.41 2.28 -11.67
N LEU A 14 -10.31 2.96 -11.35
CA LEU A 14 -10.28 4.36 -10.96
C LEU A 14 -10.02 5.23 -12.19
N GLU A 15 -10.94 6.12 -12.51
CA GLU A 15 -10.77 7.16 -13.53
C GLU A 15 -10.46 8.48 -12.84
N VAL A 16 -9.40 9.16 -13.27
CA VAL A 16 -9.00 10.46 -12.74
C VAL A 16 -8.84 11.45 -13.89
N SER A 17 -9.46 12.61 -13.77
CA SER A 17 -9.27 13.76 -14.64
C SER A 17 -8.40 14.79 -13.94
N LEU A 18 -7.31 15.16 -14.59
CA LEU A 18 -6.34 16.15 -14.13
C LEU A 18 -6.52 17.46 -14.89
N ASP A 19 -6.61 18.55 -14.16
CA ASP A 19 -6.58 19.91 -14.72
C ASP A 19 -5.14 20.29 -15.15
N PRO A 20 -4.97 21.29 -16.04
CA PRO A 20 -3.64 21.78 -16.41
C PRO A 20 -2.79 22.18 -15.19
N GLY A 21 -1.60 21.60 -15.09
CA GLY A 21 -0.66 21.80 -13.99
C GLY A 21 -0.84 20.83 -12.81
N GLU A 22 -1.90 20.02 -12.78
CA GLU A 22 -2.06 18.99 -11.74
C GLU A 22 -1.09 17.82 -11.94
N ALA A 23 -0.84 17.10 -10.85
CA ALA A 23 -0.06 15.87 -10.85
C ALA A 23 -0.71 14.81 -9.97
N LEU A 24 -0.47 13.55 -10.32
CA LEU A 24 -0.92 12.36 -9.61
C LEU A 24 0.27 11.43 -9.40
N LEU A 25 0.50 10.99 -8.17
CA LEU A 25 1.40 9.90 -7.85
C LEU A 25 0.59 8.61 -7.92
N ALA A 26 0.98 7.65 -8.75
CA ALA A 26 0.28 6.36 -8.89
C ALA A 26 1.22 5.18 -8.70
N GLU A 27 0.72 4.07 -8.17
CA GLU A 27 1.45 2.81 -8.08
C GLU A 27 1.98 2.40 -9.48
N ALA A 28 3.25 1.97 -9.53
CA ALA A 28 3.83 1.49 -10.77
C ALA A 28 3.13 0.21 -11.25
N GLY A 29 2.72 0.19 -12.51
CA GLY A 29 2.00 -0.95 -13.09
C GLY A 29 0.47 -0.86 -12.96
N ALA A 30 -0.07 0.04 -12.13
CA ALA A 30 -1.51 0.21 -11.99
C ALA A 30 -2.17 0.94 -13.18
N MET A 31 -1.41 1.63 -14.02
CA MET A 31 -1.95 2.43 -15.12
C MET A 31 -2.50 1.55 -16.26
N VAL A 32 -3.80 1.70 -16.55
CA VAL A 32 -4.53 0.98 -17.61
C VAL A 32 -4.54 1.76 -18.91
N ALA A 33 -4.91 3.04 -18.84
CA ALA A 33 -5.03 3.91 -20.00
C ALA A 33 -4.77 5.37 -19.60
N ARG A 34 -4.32 6.20 -20.55
CA ARG A 34 -4.15 7.63 -20.33
C ARG A 34 -4.36 8.41 -21.62
N SER A 35 -4.73 9.67 -21.47
CA SER A 35 -4.62 10.65 -22.53
C SER A 35 -3.16 10.90 -22.94
N PRO A 36 -2.88 11.22 -24.22
CA PRO A 36 -1.53 11.42 -24.74
C PRO A 36 -0.82 12.65 -24.17
N SER A 37 -1.56 13.65 -23.69
CA SER A 37 -1.02 14.89 -23.10
C SER A 37 -0.31 14.68 -21.76
N LEU A 38 -0.63 13.60 -21.03
CA LEU A 38 0.01 13.31 -19.75
C LEU A 38 1.48 12.92 -19.94
N ARG A 39 2.32 13.29 -18.97
CA ARG A 39 3.74 12.94 -18.94
C ARG A 39 4.03 12.11 -17.71
N THR A 40 4.66 10.95 -17.90
CA THR A 40 5.11 10.12 -16.78
C THR A 40 6.58 10.42 -16.52
N VAL A 41 6.87 10.91 -15.32
CA VAL A 41 8.24 11.15 -14.85
C VAL A 41 8.56 10.11 -13.78
N VAL A 42 9.53 9.24 -14.07
CA VAL A 42 10.03 8.29 -13.08
C VAL A 42 11.00 9.03 -12.18
N ARG A 43 10.50 9.53 -11.04
CA ARG A 43 11.35 10.10 -10.00
C ARG A 43 11.85 8.96 -9.12
N LEU A 44 12.98 8.36 -9.50
CA LEU A 44 13.73 7.53 -8.57
C LEU A 44 14.21 8.45 -7.43
N ASN A 45 13.81 8.18 -6.19
CA ASN A 45 14.36 8.78 -4.96
C ASN A 45 15.83 8.38 -4.71
N ALA A 46 16.59 8.11 -5.78
CA ALA A 46 18.02 7.93 -5.78
C ALA A 46 18.67 9.29 -6.02
N GLY A 47 19.04 9.97 -4.94
CA GLY A 47 19.91 11.14 -5.02
C GLY A 47 21.07 10.89 -5.99
N ARG A 48 21.31 11.84 -6.89
CA ARG A 48 22.37 11.81 -7.90
C ARG A 48 23.73 11.54 -7.23
N GLY A 49 24.20 10.31 -7.33
CA GLY A 49 25.50 9.89 -6.84
C GLY A 49 26.00 8.70 -7.64
N ALA A 50 26.54 8.97 -8.83
CA ALA A 50 27.18 7.97 -9.68
C ALA A 50 28.49 7.52 -9.02
N GLY A 51 28.47 6.40 -8.32
CA GLY A 51 29.63 5.80 -7.66
C GLY A 51 29.33 4.43 -7.05
N LEU A 52 30.35 3.78 -6.47
CA LEU A 52 30.24 2.48 -5.78
C LEU A 52 29.16 2.49 -4.67
N PHE A 53 29.02 3.63 -3.99
CA PHE A 53 27.93 3.88 -3.01
C PHE A 53 26.53 3.85 -3.64
N GLY A 54 26.38 4.33 -4.88
CA GLY A 54 25.12 4.24 -5.63
C GLY A 54 24.77 2.80 -5.99
N ARG A 55 25.78 1.97 -6.32
CA ARG A 55 25.59 0.53 -6.59
C ARG A 55 25.23 -0.24 -5.33
N LEU A 56 25.84 0.08 -4.19
CA LEU A 56 25.51 -0.52 -2.90
C LEU A 56 24.11 -0.12 -2.43
N LYS A 57 23.73 1.16 -2.61
CA LYS A 57 22.36 1.64 -2.35
C LYS A 57 21.34 0.95 -3.25
N ALA A 58 21.65 0.77 -4.54
CA ALA A 58 20.80 0.03 -5.47
C ALA A 58 20.66 -1.45 -5.07
N LEU A 59 21.74 -2.09 -4.59
CA LEU A 59 21.70 -3.45 -4.07
C LEU A 59 20.83 -3.56 -2.80
N VAL A 60 20.95 -2.60 -1.89
CA VAL A 60 20.11 -2.53 -0.67
C VAL A 60 18.64 -2.30 -1.03
N VAL A 61 18.34 -1.41 -1.99
CA VAL A 61 16.98 -1.20 -2.50
C VAL A 61 16.43 -2.47 -3.18
N ALA A 62 17.26 -3.19 -3.94
CA ALA A 62 16.88 -4.46 -4.55
C ALA A 62 16.66 -5.57 -3.51
N LEU A 63 17.43 -5.57 -2.42
CA LEU A 63 17.24 -6.49 -1.30
C LEU A 63 15.97 -6.16 -0.51
N LEU A 64 15.69 -4.89 -0.25
CA LEU A 64 14.43 -4.42 0.34
C LEU A 64 13.23 -4.81 -0.54
N ARG A 65 13.35 -4.68 -1.87
CA ARG A 65 12.34 -5.16 -2.84
C ARG A 65 12.07 -6.65 -2.68
N LYS A 66 13.12 -7.47 -2.53
CA LYS A 66 12.97 -8.92 -2.33
C LYS A 66 12.35 -9.28 -0.98
N LEU A 67 12.62 -8.50 0.07
CA LEU A 67 12.11 -8.73 1.42
C LEU A 67 10.67 -8.23 1.64
N ALA A 68 10.22 -7.24 0.87
CA ALA A 68 8.83 -6.76 0.82
C ALA A 68 7.92 -7.61 -0.09
N GLY A 69 8.22 -8.90 -0.27
CA GLY A 69 7.40 -9.79 -1.11
C GLY A 69 7.52 -9.53 -2.62
N GLY A 70 8.53 -8.78 -3.07
CA GLY A 70 8.67 -8.38 -4.49
C GLY A 70 7.96 -7.08 -4.84
N GLU A 71 7.10 -6.56 -3.95
CA GLU A 71 6.44 -5.28 -4.09
C GLU A 71 7.46 -4.17 -3.78
N THR A 72 7.73 -3.33 -4.78
CA THR A 72 8.41 -2.07 -4.49
C THR A 72 7.35 -1.01 -4.35
N PHE A 73 7.46 -0.14 -3.35
CA PHE A 73 6.81 1.16 -3.39
C PHE A 73 7.48 2.02 -4.49
N PHE A 74 7.15 1.71 -5.74
CA PHE A 74 7.47 2.53 -6.90
C PHE A 74 6.22 3.32 -7.24
N VAL A 75 6.35 4.63 -7.20
CA VAL A 75 5.31 5.56 -7.64
C VAL A 75 5.75 6.22 -8.94
N ASN A 76 4.84 6.26 -9.90
CA ASN A 76 4.96 7.06 -11.12
C ASN A 76 4.42 8.45 -10.84
N HIS A 77 5.20 9.48 -11.22
CA HIS A 77 4.72 10.86 -11.20
C HIS A 77 4.04 11.14 -12.55
N ILE A 78 2.72 11.32 -12.54
CA ILE A 78 1.92 11.59 -13.73
C ILE A 78 1.58 13.08 -13.73
N GLU A 79 2.21 13.83 -14.62
CA GLU A 79 2.07 15.29 -14.72
C GLU A 79 1.14 15.65 -15.89
N ALA A 80 0.25 16.61 -15.69
CA ALA A 80 -0.75 17.04 -16.67
C ALA A 80 -0.52 18.49 -17.12
N PRO A 81 0.53 18.83 -17.89
CA PRO A 81 0.83 20.21 -18.27
C PRO A 81 -0.32 20.90 -19.03
N GLU A 82 -1.08 20.15 -19.83
CA GLU A 82 -2.22 20.63 -20.61
C GLU A 82 -3.56 20.04 -20.09
N GLY A 83 -3.55 19.41 -18.93
CA GLY A 83 -4.67 18.59 -18.45
C GLY A 83 -4.76 17.24 -19.16
N GLY A 84 -5.68 16.40 -18.70
CA GLY A 84 -5.92 15.09 -19.29
C GLY A 84 -6.64 14.12 -18.35
N TRP A 85 -6.60 12.85 -18.71
CA TRP A 85 -7.16 11.77 -17.90
C TRP A 85 -6.24 10.55 -17.84
N VAL A 86 -6.34 9.80 -16.74
CA VAL A 86 -5.65 8.53 -16.50
C VAL A 86 -6.60 7.56 -15.81
N TRP A 87 -6.52 6.28 -16.19
CA TRP A 87 -7.25 5.18 -15.57
C TRP A 87 -6.28 4.24 -14.88
N LEU A 88 -6.60 3.85 -13.65
CA LEU A 88 -5.80 3.00 -12.78
C LEU A 88 -6.61 1.78 -12.32
N ALA A 89 -5.99 0.60 -12.30
CA ALA A 89 -6.56 -0.63 -11.74
C ALA A 89 -5.60 -1.24 -10.72
N PRO A 90 -6.10 -1.69 -9.55
CA PRO A 90 -5.30 -2.44 -8.60
C PRO A 90 -4.77 -3.76 -9.17
N PRO A 91 -3.62 -4.26 -8.68
CA PRO A 91 -3.07 -5.54 -9.11
C PRO A 91 -3.92 -6.74 -8.64
N LEU A 92 -4.60 -6.62 -7.50
CA LEU A 92 -5.47 -7.66 -6.94
C LEU A 92 -6.93 -7.28 -7.07
N SER A 93 -7.79 -8.29 -7.25
CA SER A 93 -9.24 -8.10 -7.31
C SER A 93 -9.79 -7.57 -5.98
N GLY A 94 -10.37 -6.39 -6.00
CA GLY A 94 -10.98 -5.79 -4.83
C GLY A 94 -11.50 -4.38 -5.09
N ARG A 95 -11.46 -3.60 -4.01
CA ARG A 95 -12.09 -2.28 -3.93
C ARG A 95 -11.05 -1.17 -4.00
N VAL A 96 -11.44 -0.01 -4.56
CA VAL A 96 -10.66 1.24 -4.43
C VAL A 96 -11.40 2.19 -3.52
N LYS A 97 -10.81 2.50 -2.37
CA LYS A 97 -11.35 3.46 -1.41
C LYS A 97 -10.66 4.81 -1.56
N HIS A 98 -11.46 5.84 -1.78
CA HIS A 98 -11.02 7.23 -1.68
C HIS A 98 -11.02 7.68 -0.22
N VAL A 99 -9.89 8.24 0.21
CA VAL A 99 -9.63 8.76 1.55
C VAL A 99 -9.12 10.20 1.40
N PRO A 100 -9.98 11.22 1.54
CA PRO A 100 -9.53 12.60 1.54
C PRO A 100 -8.71 12.88 2.81
N LEU A 101 -7.50 13.43 2.65
CA LEU A 101 -6.67 13.90 3.76
C LEU A 101 -6.80 15.42 3.89
N ARG A 102 -7.03 15.89 5.12
CA ARG A 102 -7.24 17.30 5.48
C ARG A 102 -6.23 17.76 6.53
N GLY A 103 -5.03 17.18 6.52
CA GLY A 103 -3.96 17.39 7.49
C GLY A 103 -3.74 16.21 8.43
N GLU A 104 -4.60 15.20 8.40
CA GLU A 104 -4.42 13.96 9.14
C GLU A 104 -3.31 13.08 8.53
N THR A 105 -2.87 12.09 9.31
CA THR A 105 -1.91 11.07 8.87
C THR A 105 -2.55 9.69 8.95
N MET A 106 -2.35 8.90 7.90
CA MET A 106 -2.83 7.53 7.82
C MET A 106 -1.67 6.59 7.50
N LEU A 107 -1.69 5.41 8.10
CA LEU A 107 -0.79 4.32 7.76
C LEU A 107 -1.57 3.22 7.03
N PHE A 108 -0.96 2.59 6.04
CA PHE A 108 -1.55 1.46 5.31
C PHE A 108 -0.47 0.47 4.87
N SER A 109 -0.87 -0.77 4.61
CA SER A 109 0.06 -1.79 4.10
C SER A 109 0.62 -1.37 2.75
N ALA A 110 1.86 -1.75 2.44
CA ALA A 110 2.52 -1.33 1.21
C ALA A 110 1.72 -1.67 -0.06
N GLY A 111 1.13 -2.86 -0.13
CA GLY A 111 0.28 -3.29 -1.24
C GLY A 111 -1.12 -2.64 -1.27
N ALA A 112 -1.46 -1.77 -0.32
CA ALA A 112 -2.73 -1.04 -0.31
C ALA A 112 -2.63 0.33 -0.99
N TYR A 113 -1.45 0.83 -1.36
CA TYR A 113 -1.33 2.11 -2.06
C TYR A 113 -1.77 2.00 -3.52
N LEU A 114 -2.70 2.83 -3.99
CA LEU A 114 -3.00 2.95 -5.43
C LEU A 114 -2.54 4.28 -6.01
N ALA A 115 -2.96 5.40 -5.43
CA ALA A 115 -2.59 6.73 -5.92
C ALA A 115 -2.76 7.82 -4.87
N SER A 116 -2.14 8.99 -5.10
CA SER A 116 -2.38 10.21 -4.33
C SER A 116 -2.18 11.47 -5.18
N ALA A 117 -2.92 12.53 -4.83
CA ALA A 117 -2.84 13.85 -5.46
C ALA A 117 -2.94 14.96 -4.40
N GLY A 118 -2.40 16.14 -4.72
CA GLY A 118 -2.32 17.27 -3.80
C GLY A 118 -1.01 17.30 -3.02
N ASP A 119 -1.02 17.98 -1.87
CA ASP A 119 0.14 18.13 -0.99
C ASP A 119 0.17 16.96 0.00
N ILE A 120 0.35 15.74 -0.53
CA ILE A 120 0.47 14.51 0.25
C ILE A 120 1.91 14.01 0.17
N ASP A 121 2.54 13.89 1.34
CA ASP A 121 3.83 13.26 1.53
C ASP A 121 3.64 11.77 1.84
N VAL A 122 4.25 10.90 1.01
CA VAL A 122 4.13 9.45 1.13
C VAL A 122 5.49 8.84 1.44
N LYS A 123 5.60 8.16 2.59
CA LYS A 123 6.86 7.63 3.11
C LYS A 123 6.72 6.17 3.52
N VAL A 124 7.74 5.38 3.20
CA VAL A 124 7.86 4.01 3.72
C VAL A 124 8.24 4.08 5.20
N ARG A 125 7.43 3.47 6.06
CA ARG A 125 7.70 3.25 7.47
C ARG A 125 8.06 1.79 7.71
N TRP A 126 9.23 1.58 8.30
CA TRP A 126 9.68 0.24 8.64
C TRP A 126 8.99 -0.26 9.92
N GLY A 127 8.30 -1.41 9.85
CA GLY A 127 7.61 -2.03 10.98
C GLY A 127 8.52 -2.71 12.02
N GLY A 128 9.83 -2.48 11.97
CA GLY A 128 10.80 -3.09 12.87
C GLY A 128 11.33 -4.46 12.41
N LEU A 129 12.31 -5.00 13.15
CA LEU A 129 12.98 -6.29 12.83
C LEU A 129 11.99 -7.48 12.82
N ARG A 130 10.89 -7.35 13.57
CA ARG A 130 9.81 -8.35 13.66
C ARG A 130 8.95 -8.41 12.40
N ALA A 131 8.81 -7.32 11.66
CA ALA A 131 8.08 -7.30 10.38
C ALA A 131 8.78 -8.13 9.29
N VAL A 132 10.12 -8.22 9.34
CA VAL A 132 10.93 -9.05 8.42
C VAL A 132 10.77 -10.55 8.74
N LEU A 133 10.56 -10.90 10.02
CA LEU A 133 10.37 -12.28 10.47
C LEU A 133 8.97 -12.85 10.15
N ALA A 134 8.01 -11.99 9.79
CA ALA A 134 6.65 -12.38 9.49
C ALA A 134 6.50 -13.18 8.18
N ARG A 135 7.57 -13.37 7.37
CA ARG A 135 7.57 -13.92 6.00
C ARG A 135 6.69 -13.17 4.99
N GLU A 136 5.71 -12.41 5.45
CA GLU A 136 4.80 -11.55 4.68
C GLU A 136 5.32 -10.12 4.54
N GLY A 137 6.38 -9.72 5.26
CA GLY A 137 7.00 -8.41 5.13
C GLY A 137 6.03 -7.27 5.45
N VAL A 138 5.70 -7.06 6.72
CA VAL A 138 4.76 -6.00 7.11
C VAL A 138 5.45 -4.63 7.02
N PHE A 139 5.49 -4.07 5.81
CA PHE A 139 5.90 -2.70 5.55
C PHE A 139 4.65 -1.81 5.51
N PHE A 140 4.71 -0.70 6.25
CA PHE A 140 3.66 0.31 6.19
C PHE A 140 4.11 1.48 5.36
N ILE A 141 3.15 2.10 4.69
CA ILE A 141 3.29 3.39 4.05
C ILE A 141 2.52 4.39 4.91
N GLU A 142 3.15 5.52 5.20
CA GLU A 142 2.54 6.65 5.86
C GLU A 142 2.23 7.70 4.79
N ALA A 143 0.98 8.16 4.76
CA ALA A 143 0.55 9.33 3.98
C ALA A 143 0.10 10.43 4.93
N SER A 144 0.60 11.64 4.71
CA SER A 144 0.27 12.82 5.51
C SER A 144 0.15 14.07 4.63
N GLY A 145 -0.72 15.00 4.99
CA GLY A 145 -0.89 16.27 4.27
C GLY A 145 -2.33 16.54 3.86
N VAL A 146 -2.51 17.31 2.79
CA VAL A 146 -3.83 17.74 2.30
C VAL A 146 -4.00 17.35 0.83
N GLY A 147 -5.00 16.52 0.54
CA GLY A 147 -5.27 16.07 -0.81
C GLY A 147 -6.13 14.80 -0.87
N ASP A 148 -6.03 14.10 -1.98
CA ASP A 148 -6.78 12.89 -2.26
C ASP A 148 -5.85 11.66 -2.21
N LEU A 149 -6.18 10.69 -1.37
CA LEU A 149 -5.52 9.39 -1.31
C LEU A 149 -6.48 8.31 -1.81
N TRP A 150 -5.99 7.42 -2.67
CA TRP A 150 -6.71 6.21 -3.09
C TRP A 150 -5.94 4.99 -2.63
N ILE A 151 -6.60 4.16 -1.84
CA ILE A 151 -6.08 2.88 -1.36
C ILE A 151 -6.90 1.72 -1.95
N THR A 152 -6.30 0.54 -2.00
CA THR A 152 -6.90 -0.68 -2.54
C THR A 152 -6.85 -1.83 -1.53
N SER A 153 -7.65 -2.87 -1.80
CA SER A 153 -7.69 -4.12 -1.04
C SER A 153 -7.73 -5.34 -1.96
N TYR A 154 -7.43 -6.51 -1.39
CA TYR A 154 -7.83 -7.79 -1.95
C TYR A 154 -9.18 -8.23 -1.33
N GLY A 155 -10.24 -8.22 -2.13
CA GLY A 155 -11.62 -8.36 -1.64
C GLY A 155 -12.23 -7.03 -1.19
N ALA A 156 -13.23 -7.09 -0.31
CA ALA A 156 -13.93 -5.91 0.21
C ALA A 156 -13.13 -5.19 1.30
N ILE A 157 -13.40 -3.89 1.53
CA ILE A 157 -12.87 -3.11 2.66
C ILE A 157 -13.97 -2.94 3.70
N GLU A 158 -13.63 -3.23 4.95
CA GLU A 158 -14.47 -2.98 6.14
C GLU A 158 -13.73 -2.02 7.09
N GLU A 159 -14.46 -1.06 7.68
CA GLU A 159 -13.91 -0.17 8.71
C GLU A 159 -14.29 -0.67 10.11
N LEU A 160 -13.29 -0.91 10.95
CA LEU A 160 -13.48 -1.27 12.34
C LEU A 160 -13.13 -0.07 13.23
N PRO A 161 -14.06 0.39 14.08
CA PRO A 161 -13.71 1.35 15.12
C PRO A 161 -12.85 0.66 16.19
N CYS A 162 -11.73 1.27 16.54
CA CYS A 162 -10.93 0.91 17.70
C CYS A 162 -11.19 1.95 18.79
N ASP A 163 -11.70 1.50 19.94
CA ASP A 163 -11.82 2.29 21.17
C ASP A 163 -11.38 1.41 22.34
N GLY A 164 -10.15 1.64 22.82
CA GLY A 164 -9.47 0.75 23.76
C GLY A 164 -8.49 -0.17 23.03
N SER A 165 -8.89 -1.39 22.70
CA SER A 165 -8.02 -2.39 22.07
C SER A 165 -8.73 -3.16 20.96
N LEU A 166 -8.03 -3.43 19.87
CA LEU A 166 -8.51 -4.22 18.74
C LEU A 166 -7.39 -5.11 18.20
N ILE A 167 -7.66 -6.40 17.98
CA ILE A 167 -6.70 -7.34 17.38
C ILE A 167 -7.20 -7.71 15.99
N VAL A 168 -6.33 -7.63 15.00
CA VAL A 168 -6.61 -7.92 13.60
C VAL A 168 -5.53 -8.86 13.06
N ASP A 169 -5.92 -9.80 12.20
CA ASP A 169 -4.96 -10.61 11.43
C ASP A 169 -4.15 -9.71 10.49
N GLY A 170 -2.82 -9.82 10.52
CA GLY A 170 -1.92 -8.99 9.71
C GLY A 170 -2.11 -9.13 8.19
N GLY A 171 -2.49 -10.31 7.70
CA GLY A 171 -2.78 -10.57 6.29
C GLY A 171 -4.09 -9.92 5.81
N HIS A 172 -4.91 -9.45 6.74
CA HIS A 172 -6.16 -8.75 6.49
C HIS A 172 -6.07 -7.24 6.76
N LEU A 173 -4.92 -6.69 7.16
CA LEU A 173 -4.77 -5.28 7.46
C LEU A 173 -4.56 -4.45 6.17
N VAL A 174 -5.45 -3.47 5.95
CA VAL A 174 -5.32 -2.48 4.85
C VAL A 174 -4.68 -1.20 5.37
N GLY A 175 -5.19 -0.64 6.48
CA GLY A 175 -4.63 0.58 7.06
C GLY A 175 -5.27 1.00 8.36
N PHE A 176 -4.80 2.09 8.97
CA PHE A 176 -5.25 2.57 10.27
C PHE A 176 -4.89 4.05 10.48
N ASP A 177 -5.65 4.72 11.33
CA ASP A 177 -5.39 6.10 11.73
C ASP A 177 -4.09 6.18 12.57
N ALA A 178 -3.25 7.20 12.33
CA ALA A 178 -1.97 7.36 13.04
C ALA A 178 -2.10 7.60 14.56
N SER A 179 -3.31 7.85 15.08
CA SER A 179 -3.59 7.96 16.51
C SER A 179 -3.52 6.62 17.25
N LEU A 180 -3.53 5.49 16.53
CA LEU A 180 -3.50 4.16 17.11
C LEU A 180 -2.06 3.68 17.31
N ALA A 181 -1.78 3.12 18.49
CA ALA A 181 -0.54 2.41 18.75
C ALA A 181 -0.64 0.98 18.17
N LEU A 182 0.29 0.60 17.30
CA LEU A 182 0.37 -0.74 16.71
C LEU A 182 1.44 -1.59 17.40
N LYS A 183 1.07 -2.82 17.74
CA LYS A 183 1.98 -3.87 18.20
C LYS A 183 1.80 -5.15 17.39
N ILE A 184 2.85 -5.55 16.68
CA ILE A 184 2.87 -6.81 15.91
C ILE A 184 3.25 -7.96 16.87
N ARG A 185 2.44 -9.03 16.88
CA ARG A 185 2.68 -10.25 17.65
C ARG A 185 2.60 -11.50 16.77
N SER A 186 3.32 -12.53 17.19
CA SER A 186 3.14 -13.89 16.69
C SER A 186 2.20 -14.63 17.63
N PRO A 187 1.09 -15.23 17.16
CA PRO A 187 0.33 -16.19 17.95
C PRO A 187 1.28 -17.24 18.55
N GLY A 188 1.18 -17.52 19.84
CA GLY A 188 1.97 -18.58 20.51
C GLY A 188 3.42 -18.25 20.88
N GLY A 189 3.95 -17.06 20.57
CA GLY A 189 5.30 -16.64 20.99
C GLY A 189 6.43 -17.24 20.14
N GLY A 190 6.98 -16.44 19.22
CA GLY A 190 8.12 -16.81 18.39
C GLY A 190 7.75 -17.51 17.08
N LEU A 191 8.78 -17.94 16.33
CA LEU A 191 8.65 -18.51 14.99
C LEU A 191 7.86 -19.84 14.97
N MET A 192 7.91 -20.59 16.08
CA MET A 192 7.21 -21.88 16.22
C MET A 192 5.69 -21.70 16.34
N GLY A 193 5.25 -20.65 17.05
CA GLY A 193 3.82 -20.35 17.22
C GLY A 193 3.11 -20.00 15.92
N LEU A 194 3.77 -19.22 15.05
CA LEU A 194 3.29 -18.89 13.69
C LEU A 194 3.06 -20.13 12.81
N MET A 195 3.86 -21.19 13.00
CA MET A 195 3.77 -22.40 12.19
C MET A 195 2.67 -23.35 12.68
N VAL A 196 2.31 -23.28 13.96
CA VAL A 196 1.34 -24.17 14.60
C VAL A 196 -0.09 -23.61 14.54
N SER A 197 -0.26 -22.28 14.60
CA SER A 197 -1.59 -21.65 14.50
C SER A 197 -2.18 -21.69 13.10
N GLY A 198 -1.36 -21.76 12.05
CA GLY A 198 -1.79 -21.51 10.66
C GLY A 198 -2.17 -20.05 10.37
N GLU A 199 -2.49 -19.28 11.41
CA GLU A 199 -2.62 -17.82 11.39
C GLU A 199 -1.24 -17.16 11.44
N GLY A 200 -1.04 -16.15 10.59
CA GLY A 200 0.20 -15.38 10.48
C GLY A 200 0.44 -14.45 11.68
N VAL A 201 1.11 -13.34 11.46
CA VAL A 201 1.27 -12.33 12.53
C VAL A 201 -0.05 -11.60 12.79
N VAL A 202 -0.31 -11.24 14.05
CA VAL A 202 -1.46 -10.41 14.43
C VAL A 202 -1.02 -8.99 14.75
N CYS A 203 -1.87 -8.03 14.41
CA CYS A 203 -1.73 -6.61 14.68
C CYS A 203 -2.66 -6.22 15.83
N GLU A 204 -2.09 -5.88 16.98
CA GLU A 204 -2.83 -5.34 18.12
C GLU A 204 -2.76 -3.81 18.09
N PHE A 205 -3.92 -3.18 18.03
CA PHE A 205 -4.12 -1.75 18.07
C PHE A 205 -4.60 -1.32 19.45
N THR A 206 -4.08 -0.20 19.95
CA THR A 206 -4.54 0.41 21.20
C THR A 206 -4.75 1.91 21.01
N GLY A 207 -5.84 2.45 21.55
CA GLY A 207 -6.19 3.87 21.46
C GLY A 207 -7.60 4.09 20.92
N ARG A 208 -7.82 5.25 20.28
CA ARG A 208 -9.07 5.59 19.62
C ARG A 208 -8.82 6.02 18.17
N GLY A 209 -9.48 5.36 17.23
CA GLY A 209 -9.30 5.59 15.79
C GLY A 209 -9.95 4.49 14.95
N ARG A 210 -9.66 4.48 13.65
CA ARG A 210 -10.20 3.48 12.71
C ARG A 210 -9.10 2.55 12.24
N VAL A 211 -9.49 1.29 12.01
CA VAL A 211 -8.69 0.27 11.33
C VAL A 211 -9.46 -0.22 10.12
N LEU A 212 -8.82 -0.23 8.96
CA LEU A 212 -9.35 -0.75 7.71
C LEU A 212 -8.84 -2.18 7.50
N ILE A 213 -9.77 -3.10 7.26
CA ILE A 213 -9.45 -4.49 6.97
C ILE A 213 -9.96 -4.91 5.60
N GLN A 214 -9.42 -5.99 5.06
CA GLN A 214 -9.84 -6.60 3.81
C GLN A 214 -10.44 -7.99 4.01
N SER A 215 -11.37 -8.39 3.15
CA SER A 215 -12.07 -9.68 3.27
C SER A 215 -11.27 -10.89 2.76
N ARG A 216 -10.15 -10.70 2.06
CA ARG A 216 -9.28 -11.77 1.56
C ARG A 216 -7.81 -11.49 1.89
N SER A 217 -7.03 -12.54 2.07
CA SER A 217 -5.59 -12.46 2.33
C SER A 217 -4.78 -12.89 1.11
N ALA A 218 -3.84 -12.05 0.69
CA ALA A 218 -2.91 -12.37 -0.40
C ALA A 218 -1.97 -13.52 0.02
N GLY A 219 -1.52 -13.51 1.29
CA GLY A 219 -0.71 -14.58 1.88
C GLY A 219 -1.44 -15.93 1.85
N ALA A 220 -2.74 -15.96 2.18
CA ALA A 220 -3.55 -17.16 2.10
C ALA A 220 -3.70 -17.67 0.65
N LEU A 221 -3.90 -16.77 -0.32
CA LEU A 221 -3.95 -17.14 -1.75
C LEU A 221 -2.62 -17.74 -2.21
N VAL A 222 -1.49 -17.12 -1.87
CA VAL A 222 -0.16 -17.61 -2.20
C VAL A 222 0.10 -18.95 -1.54
N GLY A 223 -0.25 -19.11 -0.26
CA GLY A 223 -0.10 -20.37 0.47
C GLY A 223 -0.89 -21.52 -0.15
N TRP A 224 -2.09 -21.23 -0.69
CA TRP A 224 -2.88 -22.20 -1.43
C TRP A 224 -2.31 -22.51 -2.83
N LEU A 225 -1.81 -21.50 -3.54
CA LEU A 225 -1.34 -21.64 -4.92
C LEU A 225 0.06 -22.25 -5.01
N ALA A 226 0.98 -21.90 -4.12
CA ALA A 226 2.39 -22.25 -4.22
C ALA A 226 2.66 -23.77 -4.33
N PRO A 227 1.97 -24.67 -3.61
CA PRO A 227 2.15 -26.12 -3.76
C PRO A 227 1.69 -26.68 -5.11
N LEU A 228 0.87 -25.92 -5.86
CA LEU A 228 0.34 -26.31 -7.17
C LEU A 228 1.23 -25.84 -8.32
N LEU A 229 2.19 -24.95 -8.06
CA LEU A 229 3.10 -24.43 -9.08
C LEU A 229 4.25 -25.42 -9.32
N PRO A 230 4.65 -25.65 -10.58
CA PRO A 230 5.84 -26.43 -10.86
C PRO A 230 7.08 -25.79 -10.22
N PRO A 231 8.07 -26.61 -9.80
CA PRO A 231 9.31 -26.13 -9.20
C PRO A 231 10.15 -25.26 -10.14
#